data_AF-A0AAP6Y5Z4-F1
#
_entry.id   AF-A0AAP6Y5Z4-F1
#
_cell.length_a   1.000
_cell.length_b   1.000
_cell.length_c   1.000
_cell.angle_alpha   90.00
_cell.angle_beta   90.00
_cell.angle_gamma   90.00
#
_symmetry.space_group_name_H-M   'P 1'
#
loop_
_entity.id
_entity.type
_entity.pdbx_description
1 polymer ?
#
loop_
_entity_poly.entity_id
_entity_poly.type
_entity_poly.pdbx_seq_one_letter_code
_entity_poly.pdbx_strand_id
1 'polypeptide(L)'
;MEKLTKRLIIFLLIGIILTVAPLIYSFKPQLSSNVEHWAFIASYFGGIMSPYIAALALIALLSTLKQQSDQIALLKKQTQSNQIETMLSKIECDFATPLKETLLNLKIRGKEINYTFLDPITALAFPRWEEVIPNIDDLDPSKEYDYLSQEIMQLDLYTSASSYLKLIKVYAEKHEAITGSNILSAYYKKKYKIPYKRLHQKGFLKDPWE
;
A
#
# COMPACT_ATOMS: atom_id res chain seq x y z
N MET A 1 -2.52 10.19 -23.20
CA MET A 1 -2.14 9.56 -24.49
C MET A 1 -2.91 10.12 -25.67
N GLU A 2 -4.24 10.01 -25.70
CA GLU A 2 -5.04 10.32 -26.90
C GLU A 2 -4.76 11.70 -27.53
N LYS A 3 -4.57 12.75 -26.71
CA LYS A 3 -4.25 14.10 -27.21
C LYS A 3 -2.85 14.21 -27.83
N LEU A 4 -1.85 13.51 -27.31
CA LEU A 4 -0.47 13.53 -27.85
C LEU A 4 -0.41 12.73 -29.14
N THR A 5 -0.99 11.53 -29.16
CA THR A 5 -1.03 10.67 -30.35
C THR A 5 -1.75 11.38 -31.50
N LYS A 6 -2.89 12.04 -31.23
CA LYS A 6 -3.59 12.87 -32.22
C LYS A 6 -2.71 14.00 -32.76
N ARG A 7 -1.96 14.71 -31.89
CA ARG A 7 -1.04 15.77 -32.32
C ARG A 7 0.09 15.25 -33.21
N LEU A 8 0.70 14.11 -32.85
CA LEU A 8 1.77 13.50 -33.64
C LEU A 8 1.28 13.05 -35.02
N ILE A 9 0.07 12.50 -35.10
CA ILE A 9 -0.57 12.13 -36.39
C ILE A 9 -0.81 13.38 -37.24
N ILE A 10 -1.32 14.46 -36.65
CA ILE A 10 -1.53 15.73 -37.36
C ILE A 10 -0.20 16.28 -37.90
N PHE A 11 0.86 16.31 -37.08
CA PHE A 11 2.18 16.74 -37.52
C PHE A 11 2.70 15.85 -38.65
N LEU A 12 2.57 14.53 -38.54
CA LEU A 12 2.97 13.61 -39.60
C LEU A 12 2.25 13.89 -40.93
N LEU A 13 0.93 14.10 -40.90
CA LEU A 13 0.16 14.46 -42.09
C LEU A 13 0.58 15.82 -42.66
N ILE A 14 0.86 16.81 -41.83
CA ILE A 14 1.38 18.12 -42.26
C ILE A 14 2.75 17.95 -42.94
N GLY A 15 3.65 17.14 -42.37
CA GLY A 15 4.97 16.85 -42.95
C GLY A 15 4.86 16.19 -44.33
N ILE A 16 3.92 15.26 -44.50
CA ILE A 16 3.63 14.62 -45.80
C ILE A 16 3.10 15.65 -46.80
N ILE A 17 2.14 16.49 -46.41
CA ILE A 17 1.58 17.52 -47.30
C ILE A 17 2.68 18.52 -47.71
N LEU A 18 3.51 18.96 -46.77
CA LEU A 18 4.61 19.90 -47.05
C LEU A 18 5.69 19.31 -47.96
N THR A 19 5.94 18.00 -47.90
CA THR A 19 6.90 17.33 -48.78
C THR A 19 6.32 17.03 -50.16
N VAL A 20 5.02 16.70 -50.25
CA VAL A 20 4.37 16.28 -51.52
C VAL A 20 3.76 17.46 -52.30
N ALA A 21 3.28 18.51 -51.64
CA ALA A 21 2.62 19.64 -52.31
C ALA A 21 3.51 20.38 -53.34
N PRO A 22 4.80 20.64 -53.08
CA PRO A 22 5.69 21.27 -54.06
C PRO A 22 5.91 20.41 -55.31
N LEU A 23 5.94 19.08 -55.14
CA LEU A 23 6.01 18.13 -56.25
C LEU A 23 4.75 18.27 -57.13
N ILE A 24 3.56 18.12 -56.54
CA ILE A 24 2.29 18.20 -57.29
C ILE A 24 2.15 19.56 -58.00
N TYR A 25 2.54 20.66 -57.36
CA TYR A 25 2.48 22.00 -57.96
C TYR A 25 3.43 22.18 -59.16
N SER A 26 4.59 21.52 -59.12
CA SER A 26 5.59 21.62 -60.19
C SER A 26 5.38 20.61 -61.34
N PHE A 27 4.51 19.62 -61.16
CA PHE A 27 4.27 18.57 -62.16
C PHE A 27 3.33 19.07 -63.28
N LYS A 28 3.85 19.12 -64.51
CA LYS A 28 3.03 19.17 -65.74
C LYS A 28 2.46 17.77 -66.02
N PRO A 29 1.32 17.61 -66.73
CA PRO A 29 0.53 16.36 -66.79
C PRO A 29 1.16 15.21 -67.59
N GLN A 30 2.48 15.12 -67.69
CA GLN A 30 3.19 13.99 -68.30
C GLN A 30 3.97 13.25 -67.21
N LEU A 31 3.50 12.05 -66.87
CA LEU A 31 4.23 11.10 -66.02
C LEU A 31 5.51 10.69 -66.76
N SER A 32 6.66 10.84 -66.10
CA SER A 32 7.95 10.43 -66.66
C SER A 32 7.98 8.91 -66.83
N SER A 33 8.32 8.46 -68.05
CA SER A 33 8.66 7.06 -68.35
C SER A 33 10.09 6.69 -67.94
N ASN A 34 10.93 7.66 -67.59
CA ASN A 34 12.29 7.43 -67.10
C ASN A 34 12.28 7.14 -65.59
N VAL A 35 12.83 5.99 -65.21
CA VAL A 35 12.95 5.46 -63.85
C VAL A 35 13.85 6.34 -62.97
N GLU A 36 14.85 7.03 -63.53
CA GLU A 36 15.75 7.90 -62.77
C GLU A 36 15.01 9.07 -62.09
N HIS A 37 14.01 9.64 -62.75
CA HIS A 37 13.19 10.71 -62.16
C HIS A 37 12.40 10.23 -60.94
N TRP A 38 11.94 8.99 -60.94
CA TRP A 38 11.29 8.37 -59.78
C TRP A 38 12.27 8.11 -58.63
N ALA A 39 13.52 7.73 -58.96
CA ALA A 39 14.57 7.55 -57.96
C ALA A 39 14.95 8.88 -57.27
N PHE A 40 14.99 10.00 -58.01
CA PHE A 40 15.23 11.33 -57.41
C PHE A 40 14.09 11.77 -56.49
N ILE A 41 12.82 11.53 -56.86
CA ILE A 41 11.66 11.84 -56.01
C ILE A 41 11.68 11.00 -54.73
N ALA A 42 11.96 9.70 -54.86
CA ALA A 42 12.08 8.81 -53.71
C ALA A 42 13.22 9.26 -52.77
N SER A 43 14.35 9.69 -53.33
CA SER A 43 15.50 10.18 -52.56
C SER A 43 15.20 11.51 -51.84
N TYR A 44 14.50 12.44 -52.49
CA TYR A 44 14.05 13.69 -51.88
C TYR A 44 13.06 13.43 -50.73
N PHE A 45 12.04 12.62 -50.97
CA PHE A 45 11.05 12.26 -49.95
C PHE A 45 11.70 11.52 -48.79
N GLY A 46 12.51 10.50 -49.07
CA GLY A 46 13.25 9.74 -48.06
C GLY A 46 14.22 10.61 -47.26
N GLY A 47 14.92 11.55 -47.90
CA GLY A 47 15.88 12.44 -47.26
C GLY A 47 15.25 13.42 -46.26
N ILE A 48 14.04 13.90 -46.53
CA ILE A 48 13.33 14.83 -45.64
C ILE A 48 12.48 14.07 -44.61
N MET A 49 11.74 13.05 -45.06
CA MET A 49 10.80 12.34 -44.19
C MET A 49 11.49 11.44 -43.18
N SER A 50 12.65 10.85 -43.49
CA SER A 50 13.35 9.98 -42.53
C SER A 50 13.77 10.73 -41.25
N PRO A 51 14.51 11.85 -41.29
CA PRO A 51 14.84 12.60 -40.09
C PRO A 51 13.61 13.22 -39.42
N TYR A 52 12.59 13.61 -40.19
CA TYR A 52 11.32 14.13 -39.65
C TYR A 52 10.56 13.08 -38.84
N ILE A 53 10.38 11.89 -39.39
CA ILE A 53 9.75 10.75 -38.72
C ILE A 53 10.59 10.33 -37.51
N ALA A 54 11.91 10.29 -37.64
CA ALA A 54 12.81 9.97 -36.52
C ALA A 54 12.65 10.97 -35.36
N ALA A 55 12.53 12.26 -35.64
CA ALA A 55 12.29 13.29 -34.63
C ALA A 55 10.92 13.11 -33.94
N LEU A 56 9.86 12.86 -34.71
CA LEU A 56 8.52 12.58 -34.14
C LEU A 56 8.53 11.30 -33.30
N ALA A 57 9.22 10.25 -33.75
CA ALA A 57 9.38 9.00 -33.03
C ALA A 57 10.14 9.21 -31.70
N LEU A 58 11.19 10.01 -31.70
CA LEU A 58 11.94 10.37 -30.48
C LEU A 58 11.04 11.11 -29.48
N ILE A 59 10.23 12.07 -29.94
CA ILE A 59 9.28 12.80 -29.07
C ILE A 59 8.25 11.83 -28.49
N ALA A 60 7.71 10.93 -29.32
CA ALA A 60 6.75 9.91 -28.88
C ALA A 60 7.37 8.98 -27.81
N LEU A 61 8.61 8.55 -28.03
CA LEU A 61 9.35 7.70 -27.11
C LEU A 61 9.60 8.41 -25.77
N LEU A 62 10.08 9.65 -25.78
CA LEU A 62 10.32 10.42 -24.56
C LEU A 62 9.04 10.62 -23.74
N SER A 63 7.91 10.91 -24.40
CA SER A 63 6.64 11.01 -23.70
C SER A 63 6.18 9.67 -23.14
N THR A 64 6.45 8.57 -23.83
CA THR A 64 6.12 7.22 -23.36
C THR A 64 6.94 6.88 -22.12
N LEU A 65 8.24 7.16 -22.13
CA LEU A 65 9.13 6.94 -20.99
C LEU A 65 8.70 7.74 -19.76
N LYS A 66 8.32 9.01 -19.95
CA LYS A 66 7.79 9.84 -18.86
C LYS A 66 6.52 9.23 -18.26
N GLN A 67 5.57 8.84 -19.11
CA GLN A 67 4.33 8.24 -18.64
C GLN A 67 4.56 6.90 -17.92
N GLN A 68 5.49 6.07 -18.41
CA GLN A 68 5.87 4.82 -17.75
C GLN A 68 6.49 5.10 -16.38
N SER A 69 7.33 6.13 -16.25
CA SER A 69 7.90 6.56 -14.97
C SER A 69 6.81 6.94 -13.96
N ASP A 70 5.83 7.75 -14.39
CA ASP A 70 4.70 8.17 -13.56
C ASP A 70 3.84 6.97 -13.12
N GLN A 71 3.58 6.04 -14.04
CA GLN A 71 2.86 4.79 -13.73
C GLN A 71 3.61 3.90 -12.74
N ILE A 72 4.93 3.77 -12.90
CA ILE A 72 5.78 3.01 -11.97
C ILE A 72 5.75 3.64 -10.58
N ALA A 73 5.80 4.97 -10.47
CA ALA A 73 5.70 5.67 -9.19
C ALA A 73 4.35 5.38 -8.50
N LEU A 74 3.25 5.42 -9.26
CA LEU A 74 1.92 5.07 -8.76
C LEU A 74 1.84 3.59 -8.30
N LEU A 75 2.36 2.67 -9.11
CA LEU A 75 2.39 1.24 -8.79
C LEU A 75 3.24 0.92 -7.56
N LYS A 76 4.35 1.64 -7.35
CA LYS A 76 5.16 1.52 -6.13
C LYS A 76 4.37 1.93 -4.89
N LYS A 77 3.66 3.06 -4.95
CA LYS A 77 2.79 3.54 -3.85
C LYS A 77 1.67 2.54 -3.55
N GLN A 78 1.01 2.00 -4.58
CA GLN A 78 -0.02 0.97 -4.41
C GLN A 78 0.53 -0.33 -3.82
N THR A 79 1.69 -0.80 -4.31
CA THR A 79 2.36 -1.99 -3.77
C THR A 79 2.70 -1.82 -2.28
N GLN A 80 3.23 -0.66 -1.89
CA GLN A 80 3.53 -0.37 -0.48
C GLN A 80 2.28 -0.36 0.39
N SER A 81 1.18 0.26 -0.09
CA SER A 81 -0.12 0.23 0.61
C SER A 81 -0.60 -1.20 0.83
N ASN A 82 -0.63 -2.01 -0.23
CA ASN A 82 -1.08 -3.40 -0.18
C ASN A 82 -0.20 -4.27 0.74
N GLN A 83 1.12 -4.04 0.75
CA GLN A 83 2.02 -4.72 1.68
C GLN A 83 1.71 -4.40 3.14
N ILE A 84 1.41 -3.13 3.45
CA ILE A 84 1.01 -2.73 4.80
C ILE A 84 -0.33 -3.37 5.19
N GLU A 85 -1.32 -3.36 4.30
CA GLU A 85 -2.62 -3.99 4.54
C GLU A 85 -2.48 -5.50 4.79
N THR A 86 -1.65 -6.17 4.00
CA THR A 86 -1.33 -7.60 4.20
C THR A 86 -0.65 -7.83 5.55
N MET A 87 0.30 -7.00 5.92
CA MET A 87 0.99 -7.10 7.21
C MET A 87 0.03 -6.83 8.38
N LEU A 88 -0.84 -5.84 8.27
CA LEU A 88 -1.86 -5.56 9.28
C LEU A 88 -2.77 -6.76 9.49
N SER A 89 -3.28 -7.37 8.40
CA SER A 89 -4.10 -8.58 8.50
C SER A 89 -3.36 -9.74 9.18
N LYS A 90 -2.06 -9.92 8.92
CA LYS A 90 -1.24 -10.94 9.59
C LYS A 90 -1.05 -10.62 11.07
N ILE A 91 -0.69 -9.39 11.41
CA ILE A 91 -0.51 -8.95 12.80
C ILE A 91 -1.82 -9.08 13.59
N GLU A 92 -2.98 -8.80 12.98
CA GLU A 92 -4.27 -9.04 13.62
C GLU A 92 -4.52 -10.52 13.92
N CYS A 93 -4.11 -11.41 13.02
CA CYS A 93 -4.17 -12.85 13.22
C CYS A 93 -3.24 -13.27 14.37
N ASP A 94 -2.00 -12.79 14.36
CA ASP A 94 -0.98 -13.10 15.38
C ASP A 94 -1.34 -12.51 16.75
N PHE A 95 -2.06 -11.38 16.78
CA PHE A 95 -2.67 -10.82 17.98
C PHE A 95 -3.80 -11.69 18.52
N ALA A 96 -4.76 -12.08 17.67
CA ALA A 96 -5.99 -12.71 18.12
C ALA A 96 -5.85 -14.21 18.39
N THR A 97 -5.06 -14.93 17.59
CA THR A 97 -5.01 -16.40 17.60
C THR A 97 -4.54 -16.96 18.95
N PRO A 98 -3.37 -16.55 19.50
CA PRO A 98 -2.89 -17.08 20.77
C PRO A 98 -3.86 -16.76 21.92
N LEU A 99 -4.46 -15.57 21.90
CA LEU A 99 -5.38 -15.12 22.94
C LEU A 99 -6.73 -15.84 22.89
N LYS A 100 -7.17 -16.25 21.69
CA LYS A 100 -8.44 -16.93 21.47
C LYS A 100 -8.36 -18.43 21.72
N GLU A 101 -7.23 -19.05 21.41
CA GLU A 101 -7.02 -20.50 21.56
C GLU A 101 -6.67 -20.90 22.99
N THR A 102 -6.21 -19.94 23.82
CA THR A 102 -5.87 -20.20 25.22
C THR A 102 -7.05 -19.93 26.14
N LEU A 103 -7.37 -20.90 27.02
CA LEU A 103 -8.46 -20.80 28.00
C LEU A 103 -8.00 -20.13 29.29
N LEU A 104 -8.78 -19.14 29.71
CA LEU A 104 -8.65 -18.41 30.95
C LEU A 104 -9.73 -18.87 31.93
N ASN A 105 -9.31 -19.58 32.97
CA ASN A 105 -10.21 -20.07 34.00
C ASN A 105 -10.38 -19.01 35.09
N LEU A 106 -11.61 -18.50 35.27
CA LEU A 106 -11.92 -17.49 36.27
C LEU A 106 -12.98 -18.01 37.25
N LYS A 107 -12.80 -17.72 38.55
CA LYS A 107 -13.81 -17.95 39.58
C LYS A 107 -14.61 -16.67 39.81
N ILE A 108 -15.80 -16.59 39.21
CA ILE A 108 -16.71 -15.45 39.37
C ILE A 108 -17.89 -15.88 40.24
N ARG A 109 -18.07 -15.22 41.39
CA ARG A 109 -19.16 -15.52 42.35
C ARG A 109 -19.23 -17.00 42.75
N GLY A 110 -18.07 -17.65 42.92
CA GLY A 110 -17.97 -19.06 43.29
C GLY A 110 -18.23 -20.07 42.17
N LYS A 111 -18.52 -19.62 40.93
CA LYS A 111 -18.61 -20.47 39.75
C LYS A 111 -17.35 -20.34 38.90
N GLU A 112 -16.83 -21.47 38.44
CA GLU A 112 -15.78 -21.51 37.43
C GLU A 112 -16.40 -21.22 36.06
N ILE A 113 -15.89 -20.19 35.40
CA ILE A 113 -16.29 -19.80 34.05
C ILE A 113 -15.03 -19.74 33.20
N ASN A 114 -15.09 -20.38 32.03
CA ASN A 114 -13.98 -20.43 31.09
C ASN A 114 -14.19 -19.31 30.06
N TYR A 115 -13.28 -18.34 30.08
CA TYR A 115 -13.15 -17.32 29.05
C TYR A 115 -11.91 -17.62 28.20
N THR A 116 -11.72 -16.85 27.14
CA THR A 116 -10.44 -16.79 26.43
C THR A 116 -9.61 -15.62 26.96
N PHE A 117 -8.30 -15.63 26.76
CA PHE A 117 -7.45 -14.49 27.10
C PHE A 117 -7.79 -13.23 26.29
N LEU A 118 -8.48 -13.40 25.15
CA LEU A 118 -8.95 -12.30 24.31
C LEU A 118 -10.12 -11.52 24.93
N ASP A 119 -10.98 -12.18 25.71
CA ASP A 119 -12.23 -11.59 26.21
C ASP A 119 -11.99 -10.40 27.16
N PRO A 120 -11.10 -10.48 28.18
CA PRO A 120 -10.82 -9.36 29.08
C PRO A 120 -10.27 -8.12 28.36
N ILE A 121 -9.62 -8.30 27.21
CA ILE A 121 -9.03 -7.20 26.44
C ILE A 121 -10.05 -6.60 25.47
N THR A 122 -10.84 -7.43 24.79
CA THR A 122 -11.63 -6.99 23.63
C THR A 122 -13.11 -6.78 23.92
N ALA A 123 -13.69 -7.53 24.87
CA ALA A 123 -15.12 -7.45 25.11
C ALA A 123 -15.48 -6.10 25.74
N LEU A 124 -16.45 -5.40 25.13
CA LEU A 124 -16.79 -4.02 25.48
C LEU A 124 -17.19 -3.86 26.96
N ALA A 125 -17.92 -4.83 27.50
CA ALA A 125 -18.41 -4.84 28.88
C ALA A 125 -17.92 -6.07 29.66
N PHE A 126 -16.62 -6.39 29.55
CA PHE A 126 -16.04 -7.47 30.35
C PHE A 126 -16.06 -7.10 31.86
N PRO A 127 -16.66 -7.92 32.73
CA PRO A 127 -16.79 -7.60 34.14
C PRO A 127 -15.44 -7.68 34.86
N ARG A 128 -15.10 -6.66 35.66
CA ARG A 128 -13.88 -6.61 36.49
C ARG A 128 -12.61 -6.95 35.70
N TRP A 129 -12.51 -6.46 34.46
CA TRP A 129 -11.33 -6.71 33.61
C TRP A 129 -10.04 -6.23 34.29
N GLU A 130 -10.14 -5.22 35.16
CA GLU A 130 -9.06 -4.68 35.97
C GLU A 130 -8.47 -5.71 36.95
N GLU A 131 -9.23 -6.70 37.37
CA GLU A 131 -8.75 -7.74 38.29
C GLU A 131 -8.25 -8.99 37.55
N VAL A 132 -8.63 -9.11 36.28
CA VAL A 132 -8.31 -10.25 35.43
C VAL A 132 -7.01 -10.04 34.66
N ILE A 133 -6.74 -8.81 34.24
CA ILE A 133 -5.47 -8.44 33.59
C ILE A 133 -4.48 -8.03 34.69
N PRO A 134 -3.36 -8.76 34.88
CA PRO A 134 -2.34 -8.38 35.86
C PRO A 134 -1.69 -7.05 35.50
N ASN A 135 -1.16 -6.29 36.47
CA ASN A 135 -0.26 -5.20 36.13
C ASN A 135 1.14 -5.77 35.85
N ILE A 136 1.86 -5.14 34.92
CA ILE A 136 3.23 -5.57 34.60
C ILE A 136 4.18 -5.43 35.80
N ASP A 137 3.88 -4.49 36.70
CA ASP A 137 4.68 -4.17 37.88
C ASP A 137 4.35 -5.05 39.11
N ASP A 138 3.32 -5.92 39.02
CA ASP A 138 2.90 -6.80 40.13
C ASP A 138 3.80 -8.04 40.28
N LEU A 139 4.82 -8.19 39.42
CA LEU A 139 5.79 -9.28 39.52
C LEU A 139 6.71 -9.08 40.72
N ASP A 140 6.63 -9.99 41.69
CA ASP A 140 7.55 -10.03 42.82
C ASP A 140 8.83 -10.79 42.42
N PRO A 141 9.98 -10.11 42.27
CA PRO A 141 11.22 -10.77 41.88
C PRO A 141 11.74 -11.76 42.92
N SER A 142 11.19 -11.78 44.13
CA SER A 142 11.52 -12.72 45.19
C SER A 142 10.66 -13.99 45.19
N LYS A 143 9.57 -14.04 44.41
CA LYS A 143 8.70 -15.20 44.27
C LYS A 143 9.23 -16.12 43.18
N GLU A 144 9.39 -17.40 43.50
CA GLU A 144 9.67 -18.43 42.50
C GLU A 144 8.36 -18.77 41.77
N TYR A 145 8.29 -18.44 40.48
CA TYR A 145 7.11 -18.71 39.66
C TYR A 145 7.31 -20.00 38.88
N ASP A 146 6.29 -20.87 38.91
CA ASP A 146 6.20 -21.95 37.94
C ASP A 146 5.92 -21.34 36.55
N TYR A 147 6.74 -21.71 35.56
CA TYR A 147 6.58 -21.27 34.18
C TYR A 147 5.20 -21.66 33.61
N LEU A 148 4.61 -22.74 34.11
CA LEU A 148 3.27 -23.20 33.72
C LEU A 148 2.14 -22.58 34.55
N SER A 149 2.46 -21.68 35.48
CA SER A 149 1.43 -20.98 36.24
C SER A 149 0.62 -20.04 35.34
N GLN A 150 -0.68 -19.95 35.62
CA GLN A 150 -1.59 -19.06 34.89
C GLN A 150 -1.16 -17.59 34.99
N GLU A 151 -0.47 -17.20 36.07
CA GLU A 151 0.08 -15.85 36.29
C GLU A 151 1.15 -15.50 35.24
N ILE A 152 2.13 -16.38 35.03
CA ILE A 152 3.20 -16.18 34.03
C ILE A 152 2.62 -16.22 32.61
N MET A 153 1.68 -17.14 32.35
CA MET A 153 1.04 -17.24 31.04
C MET A 153 0.24 -15.97 30.68
N GLN A 154 -0.43 -15.34 31.66
CA GLN A 154 -1.10 -14.05 31.48
C GLN A 154 -0.13 -12.94 31.11
N LEU A 155 0.99 -12.84 31.83
CA LEU A 155 1.98 -11.81 31.57
C LEU A 155 2.62 -11.97 30.18
N ASP A 156 2.98 -13.19 29.79
CA ASP A 156 3.58 -13.45 28.48
C ASP A 156 2.61 -13.16 27.32
N LEU A 157 1.37 -13.65 27.42
CA LEU A 157 0.35 -13.41 26.41
C LEU A 157 -0.03 -11.95 26.28
N TYR A 158 -0.17 -11.21 27.39
CA TYR A 158 -0.52 -9.79 27.36
C TYR A 158 0.66 -8.89 26.96
N THR A 159 1.89 -9.30 27.27
CA THR A 159 3.10 -8.64 26.74
C THR A 159 3.18 -8.83 25.22
N SER A 160 2.96 -10.05 24.73
CA SER A 160 2.90 -10.34 23.29
C SER A 160 1.77 -9.57 22.60
N ALA A 161 0.57 -9.56 23.19
CA ALA A 161 -0.58 -8.81 22.70
C ALA A 161 -0.29 -7.30 22.59
N SER A 162 0.34 -6.71 23.61
CA SER A 162 0.73 -5.30 23.61
C SER A 162 1.72 -4.97 22.50
N SER A 163 2.66 -5.88 22.22
CA SER A 163 3.63 -5.74 21.13
C SER A 163 2.93 -5.73 19.77
N TYR A 164 1.98 -6.62 19.54
CA TYR A 164 1.19 -6.62 18.30
C TYR A 164 0.30 -5.39 18.17
N LEU A 165 -0.35 -4.92 19.24
CA LEU A 165 -1.13 -3.68 19.20
C LEU A 165 -0.27 -2.46 18.87
N LYS A 166 0.97 -2.40 19.39
CA LYS A 166 1.93 -1.36 19.04
C LYS A 166 2.28 -1.41 17.55
N LEU A 167 2.51 -2.60 16.99
CA LEU A 167 2.74 -2.76 15.55
C LEU A 167 1.52 -2.31 14.75
N ILE A 168 0.30 -2.71 15.13
CA ILE A 168 -0.94 -2.27 14.48
C ILE A 168 -1.01 -0.74 14.43
N LYS A 169 -0.74 -0.05 15.54
CA LYS A 169 -0.68 1.43 15.58
C LYS A 169 0.32 1.98 14.56
N VAL A 170 1.56 1.51 14.60
CA VAL A 170 2.65 1.99 13.72
C VAL A 170 2.32 1.76 12.24
N TYR A 171 1.82 0.58 11.88
CA TYR A 171 1.51 0.25 10.48
C TYR A 171 0.26 0.99 9.98
N ALA A 172 -0.74 1.20 10.84
CA ALA A 172 -1.91 2.00 10.51
C ALA A 172 -1.54 3.47 10.24
N GLU A 173 -0.69 4.08 11.07
CA GLU A 173 -0.19 5.45 10.87
C GLU A 173 0.70 5.55 9.63
N LYS A 174 1.53 4.53 9.36
CA LYS A 174 2.35 4.46 8.14
C LYS A 174 1.51 4.35 6.88
N HIS A 175 0.40 3.62 6.91
CA HIS A 175 -0.54 3.53 5.78
C HIS A 175 -1.15 4.90 5.45
N GLU A 176 -1.56 5.65 6.48
CA GLU A 176 -2.07 7.01 6.32
C GLU A 176 -1.03 7.94 5.70
N ALA A 177 0.23 7.88 6.16
CA ALA A 177 1.32 8.69 5.62
C ALA A 177 1.60 8.40 4.12
N ILE A 178 1.45 7.14 3.68
CA ILE A 178 1.67 6.76 2.28
C ILE A 178 0.48 7.15 1.41
N THR A 179 -0.73 6.80 1.84
CA THR A 179 -1.94 6.95 1.03
C THR A 179 -2.47 8.39 1.04
N GLY A 180 -2.28 9.11 2.15
CA GLY A 180 -2.95 10.38 2.46
C GLY A 180 -4.40 10.20 2.93
N SER A 181 -4.84 8.96 3.16
CA SER A 181 -6.19 8.64 3.63
C SER A 181 -6.14 8.11 5.06
N ASN A 182 -6.98 8.66 5.93
CA ASN A 182 -7.08 8.24 7.33
C ASN A 182 -8.15 7.17 7.57
N ILE A 183 -8.79 6.63 6.53
CA ILE A 183 -9.91 5.68 6.69
C ILE A 183 -9.44 4.43 7.43
N LEU A 184 -8.33 3.86 6.99
CA LEU A 184 -7.78 2.64 7.56
C LEU A 184 -7.23 2.89 8.97
N SER A 185 -6.48 3.97 9.17
CA SER A 185 -5.96 4.34 10.50
C SER A 185 -7.10 4.60 11.50
N ALA A 186 -8.15 5.32 11.09
CA ALA A 186 -9.34 5.57 11.91
C ALA A 186 -10.09 4.27 12.27
N TYR A 187 -10.20 3.33 11.33
CA TYR A 187 -10.80 2.02 11.59
C TYR A 187 -10.02 1.25 12.67
N TYR A 188 -8.70 1.12 12.51
CA TYR A 188 -7.87 0.39 13.46
C TYR A 188 -7.84 1.05 14.83
N LYS A 189 -7.73 2.38 14.88
CA LYS A 189 -7.81 3.16 16.11
C LYS A 189 -9.13 2.93 16.84
N LYS A 190 -10.26 2.90 16.11
CA LYS A 190 -11.58 2.62 16.71
C LYS A 190 -11.69 1.18 17.20
N LYS A 191 -11.28 0.21 16.37
CA LYS A 191 -11.36 -1.24 16.67
C LYS A 191 -10.55 -1.60 17.90
N TYR A 192 -9.34 -1.07 18.02
CA TYR A 192 -8.39 -1.41 19.08
C TYR A 192 -8.36 -0.41 20.24
N LYS A 193 -9.26 0.59 20.27
CA LYS A 193 -9.34 1.59 21.34
C LYS A 193 -9.42 0.96 22.74
N ILE A 194 -10.33 0.00 22.91
CA ILE A 194 -10.54 -0.67 24.21
C ILE A 194 -9.34 -1.55 24.58
N PRO A 195 -8.90 -2.49 23.71
CA PRO A 195 -7.69 -3.29 23.94
C PRO A 195 -6.47 -2.45 24.35
N TYR A 196 -6.20 -1.40 23.58
CA TYR A 196 -5.04 -0.55 23.79
C TYR A 196 -5.14 0.22 25.11
N LYS A 197 -6.31 0.77 25.43
CA LYS A 197 -6.55 1.46 26.70
C LYS A 197 -6.34 0.52 27.91
N ARG A 198 -6.90 -0.69 27.86
CA ARG A 198 -6.79 -1.65 28.97
C ARG A 198 -5.34 -2.04 29.22
N LEU A 199 -4.59 -2.37 28.16
CA LEU A 199 -3.17 -2.75 28.30
C LEU A 199 -2.27 -1.56 28.67
N HIS A 200 -2.61 -0.33 28.25
CA HIS A 200 -1.95 0.89 28.72
C HIS A 200 -2.14 1.13 30.22
N GLN A 201 -3.38 1.00 30.70
CA GLN A 201 -3.70 1.15 32.14
C GLN A 201 -3.02 0.11 33.03
N LYS A 202 -2.60 -1.02 32.46
CA LYS A 202 -1.90 -2.12 33.13
C LYS A 202 -0.38 -2.08 32.98
N GLY A 203 0.15 -1.04 32.34
CA GLY A 203 1.59 -0.80 32.19
C GLY A 203 2.25 -1.53 31.01
N PHE A 204 1.52 -2.35 30.25
CA PHE A 204 2.09 -3.04 29.07
C PHE A 204 2.37 -2.09 27.90
N LEU A 205 1.70 -0.95 27.85
CA LEU A 205 1.94 0.10 26.85
C LEU A 205 2.30 1.40 27.58
N LYS A 206 3.32 2.12 27.09
CA LYS A 206 3.79 3.38 27.69
C LYS A 206 2.92 4.56 27.28
N ASP A 207 2.64 4.66 25.98
CA ASP A 207 1.93 5.79 25.39
C ASP A 207 0.49 5.41 25.08
N PRO A 208 -0.49 6.32 25.23
CA PRO A 208 -1.85 6.10 24.76
C PRO A 208 -1.94 6.11 23.21
N TRP A 209 -3.01 5.53 22.68
CA TRP A 209 -3.40 5.71 21.28
C TRP A 209 -4.45 6.81 21.22
N GLU A 210 -3.97 8.05 21.17
CA GLU A 210 -4.81 9.26 21.01
C GLU A 210 -5.58 9.24 19.71
#